data_AF-A0A9D0T2H4-F1
#
_entry.id   AF-A0A9D0T2H4-F1
#
_cell.length_a   1.000
_cell.length_b   1.000
_cell.length_c   1.000
_cell.angle_alpha   90.00
_cell.angle_beta   90.00
_cell.angle_gamma   90.00
#
_symmetry.space_group_name_H-M   'P 1'
#
loop_
_entity.id
_entity.type
_entity.pdbx_description
1 polymer ?
#
loop_
_entity_poly.entity_id
_entity_poly.type
_entity_poly.pdbx_seq_one_letter_code
_entity_poly.pdbx_strand_id
1 'polypeptide(L)' 'MAVQKSKVTPSRRGMRRSHDALKGATLSIEPTTGETHRRHHVSADGYYRGRKVVATTNDE' A
#
# COMPACT_ATOMS: atom_id res chain seq x y z
N MET A 1 26.92 -26.16 18.99
CA MET A 1 26.35 -25.07 18.16
C MET A 1 26.09 -25.63 16.77
N ALA A 2 24.88 -25.51 16.22
CA ALA A 2 24.61 -26.02 14.88
C ALA A 2 25.10 -25.00 13.85
N VAL A 3 25.93 -25.46 12.90
CA VAL A 3 26.44 -24.65 11.79
C VAL A 3 26.17 -25.36 10.47
N GLN A 4 25.91 -24.58 9.42
CA GLN A 4 25.78 -25.15 8.09
C GLN A 4 27.13 -25.69 7.62
N LYS A 5 27.13 -26.87 6.98
CA LYS A 5 28.35 -27.47 6.41
C LYS A 5 28.80 -26.78 5.13
N SER A 6 27.87 -26.24 4.35
CA SER A 6 28.15 -25.67 3.02
C SER A 6 27.32 -24.42 2.73
N LYS A 7 27.73 -23.67 1.71
CA LYS A 7 27.04 -22.46 1.25
C LYS A 7 25.71 -22.82 0.57
N VAL A 8 24.65 -22.11 0.94
CA VAL A 8 23.35 -22.22 0.27
C VAL A 8 23.44 -21.68 -1.17
N THR A 9 22.96 -22.46 -2.15
CA THR A 9 22.97 -22.05 -3.56
C THR A 9 22.05 -20.84 -3.82
N PRO A 10 22.36 -19.99 -4.80
CA PRO A 10 21.51 -18.84 -5.14
C PRO A 10 20.07 -19.25 -5.51
N SER A 11 19.89 -20.37 -6.21
CA SER A 11 18.57 -20.92 -6.57
C SER A 11 17.73 -21.27 -5.33
N ARG A 12 18.29 -22.02 -4.36
CA ARG A 12 17.59 -22.36 -3.11
C ARG A 12 17.24 -21.11 -2.29
N ARG A 13 18.16 -20.13 -2.25
CA ARG A 13 17.90 -18.84 -1.59
C ARG A 13 16.77 -18.07 -2.30
N GLY A 14 16.75 -18.07 -3.63
CA GLY A 14 15.72 -17.41 -4.43
C GLY A 14 14.34 -18.04 -4.23
N MET A 15 14.25 -19.37 -4.30
CA MET A 15 13.01 -20.11 -4.00
C MET A 15 12.51 -19.89 -2.59
N ARG A 16 13.41 -19.77 -1.60
CA ARG A 16 13.00 -19.44 -0.23
C ARG A 16 12.40 -18.04 -0.14
N ARG A 17 12.95 -17.08 -0.88
CA ARG A 17 12.51 -15.66 -0.89
C ARG A 17 11.42 -15.37 -1.92
N SER A 18 10.89 -16.37 -2.62
CA SER A 18 9.90 -16.17 -3.70
C SER A 18 8.60 -15.55 -3.19
N HIS A 19 8.30 -15.71 -1.90
CA HIS A 19 7.09 -15.21 -1.26
C HIS A 19 7.32 -13.95 -0.40
N ASP A 20 8.54 -13.41 -0.37
CA ASP A 20 8.89 -12.24 0.46
C ASP A 20 8.44 -10.90 -0.16
N ALA A 21 7.65 -10.94 -1.25
CA ALA A 21 7.18 -9.74 -1.92
C ALA A 21 6.08 -9.03 -1.12
N LEU A 22 6.21 -7.71 -0.97
CA LEU A 22 5.17 -6.86 -0.38
C LEU A 22 4.04 -6.62 -1.38
N LYS A 23 2.80 -6.58 -0.89
CA LYS A 23 1.62 -6.23 -1.69
C LYS A 23 1.39 -4.72 -1.63
N GLY A 24 1.08 -4.11 -2.78
CA GLY A 24 0.67 -2.71 -2.85
C GLY A 24 -0.71 -2.48 -2.22
N ALA A 25 -0.98 -1.27 -1.76
CA ALA A 25 -2.30 -0.88 -1.27
C ALA A 25 -3.29 -0.70 -2.43
N THR A 26 -4.58 -1.00 -2.20
CA THR A 26 -5.65 -0.71 -3.17
C THR A 26 -6.02 0.76 -3.12
N LEU A 27 -5.74 1.47 -4.20
CA LEU A 27 -6.04 2.90 -4.37
C LEU A 27 -7.23 3.09 -5.32
N SER A 28 -7.95 4.19 -5.15
CA SER A 28 -9.09 4.59 -5.96
C SER A 28 -9.05 6.10 -6.20
N ILE A 29 -9.74 6.57 -7.22
CA ILE A 29 -9.83 8.00 -7.55
C ILE A 29 -11.12 8.54 -6.95
N GLU A 30 -11.03 9.68 -6.26
CA GLU A 30 -12.19 10.37 -5.72
C GLU A 30 -12.95 11.06 -6.89
N PRO A 31 -14.28 10.86 -7.02
CA PRO A 31 -15.06 11.35 -8.16
C PRO A 31 -15.19 12.89 -8.32
N THR A 32 -15.14 13.64 -7.24
CA THR A 32 -15.29 15.10 -7.16
C THR A 32 -13.94 15.82 -7.23
N THR A 33 -12.93 15.38 -6.48
CA THR A 33 -11.62 16.07 -6.46
C THR A 33 -10.60 15.47 -7.43
N GLY A 34 -10.81 14.25 -7.91
CA GLY A 34 -9.86 13.54 -8.76
C GLY A 34 -8.61 13.03 -8.03
N GLU A 35 -8.54 13.21 -6.70
CA GLU A 35 -7.42 12.75 -5.89
C GLU A 35 -7.38 11.22 -5.76
N THR A 36 -6.17 10.68 -5.58
CA THR A 36 -5.99 9.26 -5.27
C THR A 36 -6.12 9.02 -3.76
N HIS A 37 -7.07 8.18 -3.36
CA HIS A 37 -7.30 7.83 -1.97
C HIS A 37 -7.28 6.30 -1.77
N ARG A 38 -7.14 5.85 -0.52
CA ARG A 38 -7.32 4.43 -0.19
C ARG A 38 -8.77 4.04 -0.40
N ARG A 39 -9.00 2.87 -1.01
CA ARG A 39 -10.35 2.38 -1.26
C ARG A 39 -11.16 2.34 0.05
N HIS A 40 -12.36 2.90 0.01
CA HIS A 40 -13.27 3.04 1.16
C HIS A 40 -12.79 3.96 2.31
N HIS A 41 -11.75 4.76 2.10
CA HIS A 41 -11.32 5.80 3.04
C HIS A 41 -11.72 7.19 2.51
N VAL A 42 -11.79 8.15 3.41
CA VAL A 42 -11.94 9.58 3.08
C VAL A 42 -10.66 10.07 2.36
N SER A 43 -10.81 10.92 1.35
CA SER A 43 -9.69 11.56 0.64
C SER A 43 -8.95 12.55 1.55
N ALA A 44 -7.76 12.95 1.14
CA ALA A 44 -6.97 13.95 1.85
C ALA A 44 -7.73 15.28 1.97
N ASP A 45 -8.43 15.69 0.92
CA ASP A 45 -9.28 16.89 0.92
C ASP A 45 -10.60 16.74 1.71
N GLY A 46 -10.80 15.64 2.42
CA GLY A 46 -11.97 15.43 3.28
C GLY A 46 -13.22 14.94 2.54
N TYR A 47 -13.10 14.54 1.27
CA TYR A 47 -14.21 14.02 0.46
C TYR A 47 -14.36 12.49 0.57
N TYR A 48 -15.60 12.01 0.58
CA TYR A 48 -15.93 10.59 0.45
C TYR A 48 -17.23 10.41 -0.34
N ARG A 49 -17.15 9.67 -1.46
CA ARG A 49 -18.28 9.44 -2.37
C ARG A 49 -18.92 10.77 -2.81
N GLY A 50 -18.09 11.74 -3.16
CA GLY A 50 -18.49 13.06 -3.67
C GLY A 50 -19.10 14.01 -2.66
N ARG A 51 -19.01 13.71 -1.35
CA ARG A 51 -19.46 14.59 -0.27
C ARG A 51 -18.28 14.99 0.60
N LYS A 52 -18.22 16.27 0.97
CA LYS A 52 -17.29 16.77 2.00
C LYS A 52 -17.74 16.23 3.37
N VAL A 53 -16.92 15.39 3.98
CA VAL A 53 -17.22 14.74 5.27
C VAL A 53 -16.39 15.33 6.40
N VAL A 54 -15.20 15.85 6.10
CA VAL A 54 -14.30 16.49 7.06
C VAL A 54 -14.01 17.91 6.57
N ALA A 55 -14.20 18.90 7.44
CA ALA A 55 -13.67 20.25 7.19
C ALA A 55 -12.14 20.18 7.32
N THR A 56 -11.45 20.35 6.20
CA THR A 56 -9.99 20.30 6.13
C THR A 56 -9.46 21.71 5.95
N THR A 57 -8.25 21.99 6.45
CA THR A 57 -7.57 23.29 6.32
C THR A 57 -7.26 23.70 4.88
N ASN A 58 -7.54 22.85 3.89
CA ASN A 58 -7.37 23.17 2.47
C ASN A 58 -8.57 23.95 1.88
N ASP A 59 -9.59 24.28 2.68
CA ASP A 59 -10.76 25.08 2.26
C ASP A 59 -10.60 26.61 2.49
N GLU A 60 -9.38 27.08 2.84
CA GLU A 60 -9.05 28.51 2.90
C GLU A 60 -8.57 29.07 1.55
#